data_AF-A0A849E8R1-F1
#
_entry.id   AF-A0A849E8R1-F1
#
_cell.length_a   1.000
_cell.length_b   1.000
_cell.length_c   1.000
_cell.angle_alpha   90.00
_cell.angle_beta   90.00
_cell.angle_gamma   90.00
#
_symmetry.space_group_name_H-M   'P 1'
#
loop_
_entity.id
_entity.type
_entity.pdbx_description
1 polymer ?
#
loop_
_entity_poly.entity_id
_entity_poly.type
_entity_poly.pdbx_seq_one_letter_code
_entity_poly.pdbx_strand_id
1 'polypeptide(L)' 'VFCGVARAGDHPMRPGDYVPLDAFWRKRGFEKLNGMTTAYSWKDVDATEETEKPMQFWIKKL' A
#
# COMPACT_ATOMS: atom_id res chain seq x y z
N VAL A 1 13.83 5.72 1.21
CA VAL A 1 12.67 5.07 1.88
C VAL A 1 11.40 5.72 1.38
N PHE A 2 10.33 4.98 1.17
CA PHE A 2 9.01 5.53 0.84
C PHE A 2 7.92 4.72 1.56
N CYS A 3 6.66 5.17 1.55
CA CYS A 3 5.52 4.35 1.94
C CYS A 3 4.46 4.33 0.83
N GLY A 4 3.74 3.22 0.74
CA GLY A 4 2.65 3.06 -0.23
C GLY A 4 1.43 2.45 0.42
N VAL A 5 0.25 2.72 -0.15
CA VAL A 5 -1.04 2.26 0.37
C VAL A 5 -1.06 0.74 0.45
N ALA A 6 -1.36 0.21 1.64
CA ALA A 6 -1.51 -1.21 1.90
C ALA A 6 -3.00 -1.59 1.85
N ARG A 7 -3.53 -1.89 0.67
CA ARG A 7 -4.92 -2.38 0.55
C ARG A 7 -5.00 -3.88 0.86
N ALA A 8 -6.09 -4.27 1.52
CA ALA A 8 -6.41 -5.67 1.76
C ALA A 8 -6.61 -6.42 0.42
N GLY A 9 -6.29 -7.71 0.42
CA GLY A 9 -6.33 -8.54 -0.80
C GLY A 9 -7.74 -8.77 -1.33
N ASP A 10 -8.73 -8.71 -0.45
CA ASP A 10 -10.16 -8.93 -0.62
C ASP A 10 -10.96 -7.63 -0.80
N HIS A 11 -10.29 -6.51 -1.08
CA HIS A 11 -10.96 -5.23 -1.25
C HIS A 11 -12.05 -5.32 -2.34
N PRO A 12 -13.31 -4.90 -2.07
CA PRO A 12 -14.45 -5.14 -2.95
C PRO A 12 -14.29 -4.51 -4.34
N MET A 13 -13.63 -3.36 -4.42
CA MET A 13 -13.30 -2.67 -5.69
C MET A 13 -12.00 -3.15 -6.36
N ARG A 14 -11.41 -4.27 -5.94
CA ARG A 14 -10.18 -4.78 -6.56
C ARG A 14 -10.50 -5.40 -7.94
N PRO A 15 -9.85 -4.94 -9.04
CA PRO A 15 -10.01 -5.57 -10.35
C PRO A 15 -9.55 -7.02 -10.36
N GLY A 16 -10.19 -7.85 -11.18
CA GLY A 16 -9.87 -9.29 -11.28
C GLY A 16 -8.45 -9.58 -11.82
N ASP A 17 -7.91 -8.67 -12.63
CA ASP A 17 -6.58 -8.73 -13.23
C ASP A 17 -5.54 -7.89 -12.47
N TYR A 18 -5.85 -7.45 -11.24
CA TYR A 18 -4.96 -6.62 -10.45
C TYR A 18 -3.63 -7.32 -10.15
N VAL A 19 -2.53 -6.67 -10.55
CA VAL A 19 -1.16 -7.10 -10.25
C VAL A 19 -0.55 -6.23 -9.14
N PRO A 20 -0.16 -6.81 -7.98
CA PRO A 20 0.52 -6.07 -6.93
C PRO A 20 1.88 -5.52 -7.39
N LEU A 21 2.18 -4.28 -7.00
CA LEU A 21 3.47 -3.64 -7.29
C LEU A 21 4.64 -4.22 -6.47
N ASP A 22 4.38 -5.11 -5.53
CA ASP A 22 5.39 -5.74 -4.68
C ASP A 22 6.55 -6.35 -5.48
N ALA A 23 6.25 -7.07 -6.57
CA ALA A 23 7.28 -7.67 -7.41
C ALA A 23 8.10 -6.60 -8.17
N PHE A 24 7.44 -5.53 -8.61
CA PHE A 24 8.08 -4.40 -9.30
C PHE A 24 9.06 -3.65 -8.39
N TRP A 25 8.72 -3.47 -7.11
CA TRP A 25 9.59 -2.83 -6.11
C TRP A 25 10.75 -3.73 -5.70
N ARG A 26 10.49 -5.02 -5.45
CA ARG A 26 11.54 -6.00 -5.17
C ARG A 26 12.60 -6.06 -6.27
N LYS A 27 12.19 -6.02 -7.54
CA LYS A 27 13.12 -5.99 -8.69
C LYS A 27 14.02 -4.74 -8.70
N ARG A 28 13.62 -3.64 -8.05
CA ARG A 28 14.41 -2.40 -7.92
C ARG A 28 15.27 -2.33 -6.66
N GLY A 29 15.29 -3.42 -5.87
CA GLY A 29 16.03 -3.53 -4.61
C GLY A 29 15.30 -2.94 -3.40
N PHE A 30 13.98 -2.74 -3.49
CA PHE A 30 13.17 -2.32 -2.34
C PHE A 30 12.58 -3.53 -1.62
N GLU A 31 12.58 -3.46 -0.30
CA GLU A 31 12.00 -4.46 0.59
C GLU A 31 11.01 -3.78 1.55
N LYS A 32 9.97 -4.51 1.95
CA LYS A 32 9.06 -4.05 3.00
C LYS A 32 9.81 -3.99 4.32
N LEU A 33 9.68 -2.89 5.03
CA LEU A 33 10.18 -2.78 6.40
C LEU A 33 9.13 -3.35 7.35
N ASN A 34 9.32 -4.61 7.75
CA ASN A 34 8.38 -5.33 8.61
C ASN A 34 8.15 -4.58 9.92
N GLY A 35 6.88 -4.46 10.33
CA GLY A 35 6.49 -3.75 11.56
C GLY A 35 6.48 -2.22 11.44
N MET A 36 6.94 -1.64 10.32
CA MET A 36 6.86 -0.20 10.09
C MET A 36 5.72 0.12 9.12
N THR A 37 4.61 0.58 9.69
CA THR A 37 3.42 1.04 8.99
C THR A 37 3.00 2.41 9.51
N THR A 38 2.23 3.15 8.72
CA THR A 38 1.57 4.38 9.15
C THR A 38 0.15 4.39 8.60
N ALA A 39 -0.64 5.40 8.96
CA ALA A 39 -1.96 5.62 8.39
C ALA A 39 -2.04 7.05 7.86
N TYR A 40 -2.80 7.24 6.80
CA TYR A 40 -3.16 8.56 6.31
C TYR A 40 -4.65 8.57 6.00
N SER A 41 -5.34 9.62 6.43
CA SER A 41 -6.79 9.75 6.26
C SER A 41 -7.12 10.45 4.96
N TRP A 42 -8.07 9.88 4.21
CA TRP A 42 -8.73 10.57 3.12
C TRP A 42 -10.11 9.96 2.88
N LYS A 43 -10.93 10.70 2.13
CA LYS A 43 -12.23 10.23 1.66
C LYS A 43 -12.08 9.51 0.33
N ASP A 44 -12.43 8.23 0.29
CA ASP A 44 -12.50 7.47 -0.97
C ASP A 44 -13.71 7.91 -1.81
N VAL A 45 -13.67 7.57 -3.10
CA VAL A 45 -14.70 7.95 -4.09
C VAL A 45 -16.09 7.40 -3.78
N ASP A 46 -16.15 6.27 -3.07
CA ASP A 46 -17.37 5.55 -2.68
C ASP A 46 -17.72 5.73 -1.20
N ALA A 47 -16.93 6.51 -0.46
CA ALA A 47 -17.15 6.76 0.96
C ALA A 47 -17.93 8.07 1.19
N THR A 48 -18.70 8.12 2.26
CA THR A 48 -19.37 9.36 2.73
C THR A 48 -18.44 10.21 3.59
N GLU A 49 -17.49 9.59 4.29
CA GLU A 49 -16.59 10.20 5.27
C GLU A 49 -15.12 9.83 4.99
N GLU A 50 -14.20 10.55 5.63
CA GLU A 50 -12.78 10.18 5.61
C GLU A 50 -12.56 8.90 6.43
N THR A 51 -11.64 8.07 5.97
CA THR A 51 -11.24 6.85 6.69
C THR A 51 -9.72 6.73 6.70
N GLU A 52 -9.18 6.15 7.77
CA GLU A 52 -7.75 5.89 7.88
C GLU A 52 -7.32 4.79 6.92
N LYS A 53 -6.23 5.03 6.18
CA LYS A 53 -5.72 4.09 5.20
C LYS A 53 -4.31 3.66 5.59
N PRO A 54 -4.10 2.35 5.82
CA PRO A 54 -2.79 1.85 6.19
C PRO A 54 -1.80 2.00 5.04
N MET A 55 -0.57 2.35 5.39
CA MET A 55 0.58 2.54 4.52
C MET A 55 1.71 1.64 4.98
N GLN A 56 2.36 0.95 4.04
CA GLN A 56 3.54 0.12 4.30
C GLN A 56 4.80 0.86 3.89
N PHE A 57 5.82 0.89 4.76
CA PHE A 57 7.13 1.42 4.42
C PHE A 57 7.95 0.42 3.59
N TRP A 58 8.68 0.97 2.62
CA TRP A 58 9.61 0.28 1.75
C TRP A 58 10.97 0.97 1.80
N ILE A 59 12.02 0.18 1.95
CA ILE A 59 13.40 0.65 2.01
C ILE A 59 14.24 -0.04 0.96
N LYS A 60 15.19 0.69 0.39
CA LYS A 60 16.27 0.14 -0.43
C LYS A 60 17.55 0.30 0.38
N LYS A 61 18.30 -0.79 0.55
CA LYS A 61 19.63 -0.71 1.16
C LYS A 61 20.50 0.17 0.26
N LEU A 62 21.12 1.18 0.86
CA LEU A 62 22.10 2.04 0.20
C LEU A 62 23.37 1.25 -0.11
#